data_AF-A0A522RG31-F1
#
_entry.id   AF-A0A522RG31-F1
#
_cell.length_a   1.000
_cell.length_b   1.000
_cell.length_c   1.000
_cell.angle_alpha   90.00
_cell.angle_beta   90.00
_cell.angle_gamma   90.00
#
_symmetry.space_group_name_H-M   'P 1'
#
loop_
_entity.id
_entity.type
_entity.pdbx_description
1 polymer ?
#
loop_
_entity_poly.entity_id
_entity_poly.type
_entity_poly.pdbx_seq_one_letter_code
_entity_poly.pdbx_strand_id
1 'polypeptide(L)'
;METARRAMRFLAGFEPRLVGTVLEGTADIHSPVSLHVFDDSPEHVAGFLHDHGIAFEARARTLRLDRERSGEFPVLLFDADGVAVDVTVFPRDALRQAPLDRINERPQRRASLVTVDALLAEMESGQPQRLSTGL
;
A
#
# COMPACT_ATOMS: atom_id res chain seq x y z
N MET A 1 -0.83 11.34 -3.61
CA MET A 1 -1.30 10.74 -2.34
C MET A 1 -2.83 10.76 -2.17
N GLU A 2 -3.57 11.71 -2.76
CA GLU A 2 -5.04 11.73 -2.62
C GLU A 2 -5.75 10.47 -3.15
N THR A 3 -5.36 9.98 -4.33
CA THR A 3 -5.88 8.72 -4.88
C THR A 3 -5.58 7.54 -3.95
N ALA A 4 -4.38 7.51 -3.36
CA ALA A 4 -4.03 6.49 -2.37
C ALA A 4 -4.98 6.53 -1.17
N ARG A 5 -5.26 7.72 -0.62
CA ARG A 5 -6.24 7.87 0.47
C ARG A 5 -7.63 7.37 0.06
N ARG A 6 -8.10 7.70 -1.15
CA ARG A 6 -9.41 7.23 -1.65
C ARG A 6 -9.45 5.70 -1.79
N ALA A 7 -8.43 5.10 -2.39
CA ALA A 7 -8.31 3.65 -2.50
C ALA A 7 -8.24 2.96 -1.14
N MET A 8 -7.50 3.52 -0.18
CA MET A 8 -7.44 3.01 1.20
C MET A 8 -8.79 3.14 1.93
N ARG A 9 -9.58 4.19 1.69
CA ARG A 9 -10.93 4.30 2.25
C ARG A 9 -11.88 3.27 1.65
N PHE A 10 -11.79 3.06 0.34
CA PHE A 10 -12.58 2.04 -0.35
C PHE A 10 -12.27 0.63 0.16
N LEU A 11 -11.00 0.32 0.39
CA LEU A 11 -10.54 -0.98 0.88
C LEU A 11 -10.49 -1.09 2.41
N ALA A 12 -11.13 -0.17 3.15
CA ALA A 12 -10.96 -0.05 4.61
C ALA A 12 -11.25 -1.35 5.39
N GLY A 13 -12.17 -2.20 4.91
CA GLY A 13 -12.49 -3.49 5.51
C GLY A 13 -11.32 -4.50 5.54
N PHE A 14 -10.29 -4.28 4.72
CA PHE A 14 -9.11 -5.14 4.58
C PHE A 14 -7.85 -4.53 5.19
N GLU A 15 -8.00 -3.57 6.11
CA GLU A 15 -6.90 -2.91 6.83
C GLU A 15 -5.75 -2.40 5.94
N PRO A 16 -6.02 -1.56 4.94
CA PRO A 16 -5.02 -1.21 3.94
C PRO A 16 -3.83 -0.46 4.54
N ARG A 17 -2.65 -0.71 3.96
CA ARG A 17 -1.41 -0.02 4.26
C ARG A 17 -0.80 0.47 2.96
N LEU A 18 -0.54 1.78 2.87
CA LEU A 18 0.21 2.36 1.77
C LEU A 18 1.67 1.95 1.87
N VAL A 19 2.29 1.62 0.73
CA VAL A 19 3.71 1.26 0.61
C VAL A 19 4.32 1.86 -0.67
N GLY A 20 5.63 1.71 -0.83
CA GLY A 20 6.34 2.08 -2.05
C GLY A 20 6.47 3.58 -2.29
N THR A 21 6.71 3.95 -3.55
CA THR A 21 7.15 5.30 -3.97
C THR A 21 6.17 6.41 -3.58
N VAL A 22 4.86 6.12 -3.58
CA VAL A 22 3.84 7.10 -3.15
C VAL A 22 3.99 7.43 -1.67
N LEU A 23 4.30 6.44 -0.82
CA LEU A 23 4.58 6.68 0.60
C LEU A 23 5.93 7.37 0.82
N GLU A 24 6.92 7.03 0.00
CA GLU A 24 8.27 7.60 0.07
C GLU A 24 8.35 9.03 -0.46
N GLY A 25 7.31 9.50 -1.17
CA GLY A 25 7.29 10.82 -1.80
C GLY A 25 8.13 10.91 -3.07
N THR A 26 8.50 9.77 -3.65
CA THR A 26 9.34 9.64 -4.85
C THR A 26 8.57 9.21 -6.10
N ALA A 27 7.24 9.08 -5.98
CA ALA A 27 6.37 8.72 -7.09
C ALA A 27 6.34 9.79 -8.20
N ASP A 28 6.40 9.34 -9.45
CA ASP A 28 6.11 10.15 -10.64
C ASP A 28 4.65 9.95 -11.10
N ILE A 29 4.26 10.57 -12.23
CA ILE A 29 2.90 10.50 -12.78
C ILE A 29 2.45 9.09 -13.21
N HIS A 30 3.39 8.18 -13.48
CA HIS A 30 3.12 6.80 -13.87
C HIS A 30 3.28 5.80 -12.72
N SER A 31 3.74 6.27 -11.55
CA SER A 31 3.94 5.41 -10.39
C SER A 31 2.59 4.91 -9.87
N PRO A 32 2.39 3.60 -9.73
CA PRO A 32 1.15 3.06 -9.20
C PRO A 32 0.99 3.37 -7.71
N VAL A 33 -0.25 3.39 -7.24
CA VAL A 33 -0.56 3.33 -5.82
C VAL A 33 -0.40 1.89 -5.35
N SER A 34 0.69 1.58 -4.65
CA SER A 34 0.91 0.26 -4.06
C SER A 34 0.30 0.14 -2.66
N LEU A 35 -0.58 -0.84 -2.47
CA LEU A 35 -1.22 -1.14 -1.20
C LEU A 35 -0.92 -2.58 -0.77
N HIS A 36 -0.75 -2.75 0.53
CA HIS A 36 -0.91 -4.04 1.19
C HIS A 36 -2.26 -4.08 1.89
N VAL A 37 -3.02 -5.15 1.69
CA VAL A 37 -4.28 -5.42 2.39
C VAL A 37 -4.21 -6.79 3.06
N PHE A 38 -5.10 -7.01 4.02
CA PHE A 38 -5.02 -8.13 4.94
C PHE A 38 -6.35 -8.84 5.04
N ASP A 39 -6.38 -10.09 4.59
CA ASP A 39 -7.49 -11.02 4.79
C ASP A 39 -6.97 -12.45 4.74
N ASP A 40 -7.55 -13.35 5.53
CA ASP A 40 -7.15 -14.75 5.53
C ASP A 40 -7.70 -15.50 4.30
N SER A 41 -8.71 -14.92 3.63
CA SER A 41 -9.28 -15.39 2.37
C SER A 41 -9.00 -14.35 1.26
N PRO A 42 -7.97 -14.54 0.41
CA PRO A 42 -7.64 -13.55 -0.62
C PRO A 42 -8.75 -13.36 -1.66
N GLU A 43 -9.61 -14.36 -1.84
CA GLU A 43 -10.79 -14.27 -2.70
C GLU A 43 -11.82 -13.22 -2.22
N HIS A 44 -11.85 -12.86 -0.94
CA HIS A 44 -12.74 -11.80 -0.45
C HIS A 44 -12.40 -10.43 -1.04
N VAL A 45 -11.10 -10.13 -1.22
CA VAL A 45 -10.69 -8.84 -1.80
C VAL A 45 -11.10 -8.81 -3.29
N ALA A 46 -10.85 -9.89 -4.02
CA ALA A 46 -11.24 -10.00 -5.43
C ALA A 46 -12.77 -9.94 -5.60
N GLY A 47 -13.51 -10.66 -4.76
CA GLY A 47 -14.97 -10.62 -4.72
C GLY A 47 -15.51 -9.22 -4.41
N PHE A 48 -14.90 -8.51 -3.47
CA PHE A 48 -15.28 -7.14 -3.14
C PHE A 48 -15.10 -6.17 -4.32
N LEU A 49 -13.99 -6.29 -5.08
CA LEU A 49 -13.79 -5.51 -6.29
C LEU A 49 -14.86 -5.83 -7.34
N HIS A 50 -15.15 -7.13 -7.53
CA HIS A 50 -16.17 -7.59 -8.47
C HIS A 50 -17.58 -7.07 -8.13
N ASP A 51 -17.96 -7.14 -6.86
CA ASP A 51 -19.28 -6.71 -6.37
C ASP A 51 -19.51 -5.19 -6.59
N HIS A 52 -18.42 -4.41 -6.60
CA HIS A 52 -18.42 -2.99 -6.92
C HIS A 52 -18.23 -2.69 -8.42
N GLY A 53 -18.22 -3.71 -9.29
CA GLY A 53 -18.08 -3.54 -10.73
C GLY A 53 -16.69 -3.11 -11.19
N ILE A 54 -15.66 -3.32 -10.36
CA ILE A 54 -14.28 -2.94 -10.67
C ILE A 54 -13.60 -4.08 -11.43
N ALA A 55 -13.20 -3.82 -12.67
CA ALA A 55 -12.36 -4.73 -13.43
C ALA A 55 -10.94 -4.74 -12.84
N PHE A 56 -10.36 -5.93 -12.68
CA PHE A 56 -9.00 -6.08 -12.19
C PHE A 56 -8.27 -7.19 -12.94
N GLU A 57 -6.94 -7.09 -12.98
CA GLU A 57 -6.04 -8.16 -13.38
C GLU A 57 -5.52 -8.87 -12.12
N ALA A 58 -5.60 -10.21 -12.11
CA ALA A 58 -5.03 -11.02 -11.05
C ALA A 58 -3.62 -11.51 -11.42
N ARG A 59 -2.68 -11.32 -10.50
CA ARG A 59 -1.30 -11.83 -10.58
C ARG A 59 -0.91 -12.45 -9.24
N ALA A 60 0.33 -12.92 -9.18
CA ALA A 60 0.99 -13.29 -7.94
C ALA A 60 2.39 -12.65 -7.90
N ARG A 61 2.90 -12.39 -6.69
CA ARG A 61 4.29 -11.95 -6.49
C ARG A 61 4.93 -12.67 -5.32
N THR A 62 6.20 -13.06 -5.50
CA THR A 62 7.02 -13.60 -4.41
C THR A 62 7.66 -12.49 -3.60
N LEU A 63 7.48 -12.52 -2.28
CA LEU A 63 8.08 -11.59 -1.33
C LEU A 63 8.82 -12.34 -0.22
N ARG A 64 9.97 -11.81 0.19
CA ARG A 64 10.71 -12.31 1.36
C ARG A 64 10.04 -11.78 2.62
N LEU A 65 9.71 -12.67 3.54
CA LEU A 65 9.19 -12.34 4.87
C LEU A 65 10.32 -12.18 5.89
N ASP A 66 11.38 -12.95 5.70
CA ASP A 66 12.61 -12.93 6.50
C ASP A 66 13.80 -13.42 5.63
N ARG A 67 15.02 -13.45 6.20
CA ARG A 67 16.21 -14.06 5.60
C ARG A 67 15.96 -15.45 5.05
N GLU A 68 15.19 -16.28 5.75
CA GLU A 68 15.00 -17.70 5.40
C GLU A 68 13.65 -18.00 4.75
N ARG A 69 12.67 -17.09 4.83
CA ARG A 69 11.28 -17.34 4.41
C ARG A 69 10.85 -16.41 3.29
N SER A 70 10.30 -16.99 2.22
CA SER A 70 9.59 -16.30 1.15
C SER A 70 8.19 -16.85 1.00
N GLY A 71 7.24 -16.01 0.58
CA GLY A 71 5.87 -16.39 0.27
C GLY A 71 5.43 -15.84 -1.07
N GLU A 72 4.53 -16.55 -1.73
CA GLU A 72 3.81 -16.05 -2.90
C GLU A 72 2.48 -15.44 -2.45
N PHE A 73 2.19 -14.23 -2.91
CA PHE A 73 1.03 -13.46 -2.49
C PHE A 73 0.21 -13.03 -3.71
N PRO A 74 -1.13 -13.16 -3.65
CA PRO A 74 -2.03 -12.65 -4.67
C PRO A 74 -1.88 -11.14 -4.86
N VAL A 75 -2.01 -10.72 -6.11
CA VAL A 75 -1.95 -9.33 -6.53
C VAL A 75 -3.15 -9.00 -7.39
N LEU A 76 -3.82 -7.90 -7.05
CA LEU A 76 -4.94 -7.37 -7.82
C LEU A 76 -4.53 -6.00 -8.35
N LEU A 77 -4.52 -5.85 -9.67
CA LEU A 77 -4.24 -4.57 -10.34
C LEU A 77 -5.52 -4.02 -10.93
N PHE A 78 -5.88 -2.79 -10.59
CA PHE A 78 -7.06 -2.11 -11.14
C PHE A 78 -6.80 -0.62 -11.34
N ASP A 79 -7.65 0.03 -12.11
CA ASP A 79 -7.64 1.47 -12.29
C ASP A 79 -8.58 2.15 -11.28
N ALA A 80 -8.12 3.23 -10.67
CA ALA A 80 -8.94 4.13 -9.89
C ALA A 80 -8.75 5.57 -10.37
N ASP A 81 -9.70 6.08 -11.14
CA ASP A 81 -9.70 7.46 -11.65
C ASP A 81 -8.47 7.76 -12.55
N GLY A 82 -8.10 6.80 -13.41
CA GLY A 82 -6.94 6.93 -14.31
C GLY A 82 -5.59 6.64 -13.65
N VAL A 83 -5.58 6.17 -12.40
CA VAL A 83 -4.39 5.81 -11.65
C VAL A 83 -4.38 4.31 -11.37
N ALA A 84 -3.28 3.65 -11.77
CA ALA A 84 -3.08 2.25 -11.46
C ALA A 84 -2.94 2.02 -9.94
N VAL A 85 -3.73 1.08 -9.41
CA VAL A 85 -3.66 0.61 -8.03
C VAL A 85 -3.19 -0.83 -8.03
N ASP A 86 -2.10 -1.09 -7.30
CA ASP A 86 -1.45 -2.38 -7.16
C ASP A 86 -1.65 -2.89 -5.73
N VAL A 87 -2.49 -3.91 -5.56
CA VAL A 87 -2.86 -4.42 -4.23
C VAL A 87 -2.25 -5.79 -4.01
N THR A 88 -1.40 -5.94 -2.99
CA THR A 88 -0.96 -7.25 -2.50
C THR A 88 -1.85 -7.70 -1.36
N VAL A 89 -2.37 -8.92 -1.43
CA VAL A 89 -3.17 -9.50 -0.35
C VAL A 89 -2.30 -10.40 0.53
N PHE A 90 -2.27 -10.10 1.81
CA PHE A 90 -1.58 -10.89 2.82
C PHE A 90 -2.57 -11.54 3.78
N PRO A 91 -2.21 -12.69 4.40
CA PRO A 91 -2.94 -13.20 5.56
C PRO A 91 -2.86 -12.21 6.73
N ARG A 92 -3.84 -12.23 7.64
CA ARG A 92 -3.92 -11.25 8.74
C ARG A 92 -2.73 -11.30 9.70
N ASP A 93 -2.12 -12.47 9.88
CA ASP A 93 -0.91 -12.62 10.70
C ASP A 93 0.26 -11.73 10.22
N ALA A 94 0.33 -11.45 8.91
CA ALA A 94 1.37 -10.61 8.31
C ALA A 94 1.20 -9.10 8.59
N LEU A 95 0.18 -8.70 9.36
CA LEU A 95 0.09 -7.35 9.93
C LEU A 95 1.27 -7.06 10.87
N ARG A 96 1.74 -8.09 11.60
CA ARG A 96 2.80 -7.96 12.60
C ARG A 96 4.20 -7.90 11.99
N GLN A 97 4.39 -8.53 10.84
CA GLN A 97 5.69 -8.62 10.17
C GLN A 97 5.56 -8.21 8.71
N ALA A 98 6.07 -7.02 8.39
CA ALA A 98 6.15 -6.57 7.00
C ALA A 98 7.19 -7.39 6.22
N PRO A 99 6.96 -7.67 4.92
CA PRO A 99 7.97 -8.27 4.07
C PRO A 99 9.23 -7.40 4.02
N LEU A 100 10.36 -8.03 3.79
CA LEU A 100 11.63 -7.34 3.61
C LEU A 100 11.64 -6.62 2.25
N ASP A 101 12.20 -5.42 2.26
CA ASP A 101 12.59 -4.71 1.06
C ASP A 101 13.73 -5.43 0.35
N ARG A 102 13.72 -5.41 -1.00
CA ARG A 102 14.71 -6.14 -1.82
C ARG A 102 16.10 -5.50 -1.78
N ILE A 103 16.20 -4.22 -1.46
CA ILE A 103 17.44 -3.45 -1.58
C ILE A 103 18.20 -3.46 -0.26
N ASN A 104 17.50 -3.19 0.85
CA ASN A 104 18.14 -2.98 2.16
C ASN A 104 17.90 -4.11 3.16
N GLU A 105 17.13 -5.14 2.81
CA GLU A 105 16.69 -6.22 3.71
C GLU A 105 16.01 -5.72 4.99
N ARG A 106 15.50 -4.48 4.98
CA ARG A 106 14.73 -3.87 6.05
C ARG A 106 13.24 -4.13 5.84
N PRO A 107 12.43 -4.23 6.91
CA PRO A 107 10.98 -4.30 6.76
C PRO A 107 10.47 -3.12 5.91
N GLN A 108 9.63 -3.42 4.91
CA GLN A 108 9.04 -2.37 4.08
C GLN A 108 8.25 -1.37 4.92
N ARG A 109 8.42 -0.08 4.62
CA ARG A 109 7.64 0.98 5.28
C ARG A 109 6.16 0.82 4.91
N ARG A 110 5.29 0.87 5.91
CA ARG A 110 3.83 0.80 5.77
C ARG A 110 3.21 1.99 6.48
N ALA A 111 2.26 2.66 5.84
CA ALA A 111 1.46 3.72 6.47
C ALA A 111 -0.01 3.31 6.55
N SER A 112 -0.63 3.48 7.71
CA SER A 112 -2.07 3.31 7.87
C SER A 112 -2.83 4.48 7.25
N LEU A 113 -4.14 4.32 7.06
CA LEU A 113 -4.98 5.41 6.56
C LEU A 113 -4.89 6.67 7.46
N VAL A 114 -4.84 6.48 8.78
CA VAL A 114 -4.66 7.57 9.74
C VAL A 114 -3.34 8.31 9.52
N THR A 115 -2.24 7.58 9.30
CA THR A 115 -0.95 8.19 8.99
C THR A 115 -0.99 8.94 7.66
N VAL A 116 -1.65 8.41 6.63
CA VAL A 116 -1.77 9.09 5.33
C VAL A 116 -2.61 10.36 5.43
N ASP A 117 -3.72 10.34 6.19
CA ASP A 117 -4.54 11.53 6.43
C ASP A 117 -3.74 12.62 7.18
N ALA A 118 -2.91 12.24 8.16
CA ALA A 118 -2.02 13.19 8.84
C ALA A 118 -0.98 13.82 7.89
N LEU A 119 -0.30 13.00 7.08
CA LEU A 119 0.70 13.48 6.12
C LEU A 119 0.08 14.46 5.10
N LEU A 120 -1.13 14.18 4.62
CA LEU A 120 -1.85 15.07 3.71
C LEU A 120 -2.19 16.40 4.38
N ALA A 121 -2.69 16.37 5.62
CA ALA A 121 -2.98 17.59 6.38
C ALA A 121 -1.73 18.45 6.63
N GLU A 122 -0.56 17.84 6.84
CA GLU A 122 0.73 18.54 6.94
C GLU A 122 1.13 19.23 5.63
N MET A 123 0.88 18.59 4.49
CA MET A 123 1.14 19.17 3.16
C MET A 123 0.20 20.34 2.84
N GLU A 124 -1.09 20.20 3.18
CA GLU A 124 -2.13 21.23 2.96
C GLU A 124 -1.93 22.47 3.84
N SER A 125 -1.37 22.28 5.05
CA SER A 125 -1.11 23.37 6.00
C SER A 125 0.20 24.12 5.72
N GLY A 126 0.98 23.72 4.71
CA GLY A 126 2.10 24.51 4.21
C GLY A 126 3.21 24.78 5.21
N GLN A 127 3.49 23.87 6.15
CA GLN A 127 4.72 23.95 6.95
C GLN A 127 5.86 23.23 6.21
N PRO A 128 6.74 23.94 5.49
CA PRO A 128 7.99 23.34 5.03
C PRO A 128 8.74 22.86 6.27
N GLN A 129 9.20 21.62 6.19
CA GLN A 129 9.99 20.94 7.19
C GLN A 129 11.08 21.88 7.72
N ARG A 130 10.91 22.42 8.94
CA ARG A 130 11.99 23.12 9.63
C ARG A 130 13.03 22.05 9.94
N LEU A 131 13.99 21.87 9.05
CA LEU A 131 15.25 21.20 9.36
C LEU A 131 15.97 22.09 10.36
N SER A 132 15.64 21.91 11.64
CA SER A 132 16.46 22.32 12.76
C SER A 132 17.64 21.36 12.84
N THR A 133 18.77 21.78 12.29
CA THR A 133 20.07 21.46 12.89
C THR A 133 20.83 22.77 13.00
N GLY A 134 20.98 23.21 14.25
CA GLY A 134 21.73 24.40 14.63
C GLY A 134 23.23 24.24 14.43
N LEU A 135 23.90 25.38 14.63
CA LEU A 135 25.34 25.63 14.62
C LEU A 135 26.18 24.56 15.34
#